data_AF-A0A2E4SB81-F1
#
_entry.id   AF-A0A2E4SB81-F1
#
_cell.length_a   1.000
_cell.length_b   1.000
_cell.length_c   1.000
_cell.angle_alpha   90.00
_cell.angle_beta   90.00
_cell.angle_gamma   90.00
#
_symmetry.space_group_name_H-M   'P 1'
#
loop_
_entity.id
_entity.type
_entity.pdbx_description
1 polymer ?
#
loop_
_entity_poly.entity_id
_entity_poly.type
_entity_poly.pdbx_seq_one_letter_code
_entity_poly.pdbx_strand_id
1 'polypeptide(L)' 'MNIQSILSSLGVESKNSGAAIGAKWLTTNGNTISSFSPVDGNLIGEVTAATEKDYEDCIRSAREAF' A
#
# COMPACT_ATOMS: atom_id res chain seq x y z
N MET A 1 -15.87 -13.29 13.44
CA MET A 1 -14.49 -12.84 13.13
C MET A 1 -14.61 -11.44 12.57
N ASN A 2 -13.98 -10.44 13.20
CA ASN A 2 -14.11 -9.04 12.80
C ASN A 2 -12.94 -8.66 11.89
N ILE A 3 -13.18 -8.54 10.59
CA ILE A 3 -12.13 -8.25 9.60
C ILE A 3 -11.44 -6.91 9.88
N GLN A 4 -12.18 -5.90 10.35
CA GLN A 4 -11.61 -4.59 10.68
C GLN A 4 -10.57 -4.65 11.79
N SER A 5 -10.81 -5.50 12.80
CA SER A 5 -9.84 -5.72 13.89
C SER A 5 -8.57 -6.41 13.43
N ILE A 6 -8.67 -7.31 12.46
CA ILE A 6 -7.53 -8.00 11.86
C ILE A 6 -6.72 -7.03 11.02
N LEU A 7 -7.37 -6.24 10.16
CA LEU A 7 -6.72 -5.23 9.31
C LEU A 7 -5.99 -4.19 10.17
N SER A 8 -6.62 -3.70 11.24
CA SER A 8 -5.97 -2.78 12.17
C SER A 8 -4.76 -3.41 12.87
N SER A 9 -4.82 -4.69 13.23
CA SER A 9 -3.69 -5.40 13.84
C SER A 9 -2.53 -5.62 12.85
N LEU A 10 -2.84 -5.69 11.55
CA LEU A 10 -1.85 -5.78 10.47
C LEU A 10 -1.31 -4.41 10.03
N GLY A 11 -1.85 -3.31 10.59
CA GLY A 11 -1.50 -1.95 10.19
C GLY A 11 -2.05 -1.52 8.83
N VAL A 12 -3.12 -2.17 8.36
CA VAL A 12 -3.80 -1.81 7.11
C VAL A 12 -4.85 -0.75 7.40
N GLU A 13 -4.68 0.41 6.77
CA GLU A 13 -5.59 1.55 6.87
C GLU A 13 -6.64 1.53 5.75
N SER A 14 -7.55 2.50 5.74
CA SER A 14 -8.54 2.66 4.65
C SER A 14 -7.88 3.09 3.34
N LYS A 15 -6.80 3.86 3.41
CA LYS A 15 -5.96 4.27 2.27
C LYS A 15 -4.51 3.97 2.60
N ASN A 16 -3.87 3.16 1.76
CA ASN A 16 -2.50 2.71 1.97
C ASN A 16 -1.62 3.16 0.80
N SER A 17 -0.35 3.39 1.10
CA SER A 17 0.64 3.61 0.04
C SER A 17 1.02 2.30 -0.64
N GLY A 18 1.17 2.33 -1.96
CA GLY A 18 1.57 1.18 -2.76
C GLY A 18 3.08 0.97 -2.86
N ALA A 19 3.90 1.83 -2.25
CA ALA A 19 5.36 1.69 -2.27
C ALA A 19 5.98 2.01 -0.91
N ALA A 20 7.04 1.28 -0.58
CA ALA A 20 7.85 1.50 0.61
C ALA A 20 9.33 1.25 0.32
N ILE A 21 10.18 1.94 1.06
CA ILE A 21 11.62 1.77 1.07
C ILE A 21 12.03 1.35 2.48
N GLY A 22 12.30 0.05 2.66
CA GLY A 22 12.48 -0.54 3.98
C GLY A 22 11.22 -0.37 4.84
N ALA A 23 11.37 0.22 6.03
CA ALA A 23 10.25 0.48 6.94
C ALA A 23 9.48 1.80 6.63
N LYS A 24 9.88 2.54 5.59
CA LYS A 24 9.29 3.84 5.26
C LYS A 24 8.34 3.73 4.07
N TRP A 25 7.06 3.97 4.29
CA TRP A 25 6.08 4.13 3.22
C TRP A 25 6.31 5.44 2.46
N LEU A 26 6.26 5.39 1.13
CA LEU A 26 6.37 6.56 0.25
C LEU A 26 5.01 7.22 0.06
N THR A 27 4.97 8.50 -0.30
CA THR A 27 3.74 9.11 -0.77
C THR A 27 3.58 8.83 -2.26
N THR A 28 2.91 7.74 -2.58
CA THR A 28 2.59 7.35 -3.96
C THR A 28 1.47 8.22 -4.52
N ASN A 29 1.54 8.57 -5.81
CA ASN A 29 0.52 9.40 -6.49
C ASN A 29 -0.01 8.74 -7.77
N GLY A 30 0.15 7.42 -7.91
CA GLY A 30 -0.38 6.67 -9.05
C GLY A 30 -1.87 6.36 -8.91
N ASN A 31 -2.36 5.43 -9.72
CA ASN A 31 -3.77 5.05 -9.71
C ASN A 31 -4.19 4.45 -8.37
N THR A 32 -5.36 4.84 -7.89
CA THR A 32 -5.99 4.20 -6.72
C THR A 32 -6.59 2.86 -7.12
N ILE A 33 -6.22 1.81 -6.39
CA ILE A 33 -6.75 0.46 -6.53
C ILE A 33 -7.63 0.18 -5.32
N SER A 34 -8.92 -0.02 -5.56
CA SER A 34 -9.89 -0.38 -4.52
C SER A 34 -9.95 -1.90 -4.36
N SER A 35 -9.73 -2.40 -3.14
CA SER A 35 -9.79 -3.82 -2.80
C SER A 35 -11.18 -4.16 -2.28
N PHE A 36 -11.87 -5.07 -2.95
CA PHE A 36 -13.20 -5.52 -2.56
C PHE A 36 -13.16 -6.96 -2.05
N SER A 37 -13.97 -7.26 -1.05
CA SER A 37 -14.14 -8.60 -0.53
C SER A 37 -14.90 -9.46 -1.54
N PRO A 38 -14.39 -10.65 -1.92
CA PRO A 38 -15.08 -11.54 -2.84
C PRO A 38 -16.29 -12.24 -2.19
N VAL A 39 -16.44 -12.14 -0.87
CA VAL A 39 -17.51 -12.81 -0.11
C VAL A 39 -18.80 -11.99 -0.11
N ASP A 40 -18.69 -10.67 0.02
CA ASP A 40 -19.82 -9.76 0.20
C ASP A 40 -19.77 -8.51 -0.71
N GLY A 41 -18.69 -8.34 -1.49
CA GLY A 41 -18.51 -7.19 -2.39
C GLY A 41 -18.16 -5.89 -1.68
N ASN A 42 -17.96 -5.91 -0.35
CA ASN A 42 -17.70 -4.70 0.41
C ASN A 42 -16.27 -4.19 0.17
N LEU A 43 -16.11 -2.87 0.18
CA LEU A 43 -14.79 -2.24 0.10
C LEU A 43 -14.00 -2.54 1.39
N ILE A 44 -12.84 -3.16 1.23
CA ILE A 44 -11.90 -3.45 2.32
C ILE A 44 -11.01 -2.23 2.58
N GLY A 45 -10.51 -1.63 1.51
CA GLY A 45 -9.61 -0.49 1.55
C GLY A 45 -9.05 -0.16 0.17
N GLU A 46 -8.26 0.90 0.10
CA GLU A 46 -7.68 1.42 -1.12
C GLU A 46 -6.15 1.47 -1.01
N VAL A 47 -5.47 1.26 -2.14
CA VAL A 47 -4.02 1.42 -2.27
C VAL A 47 -3.74 2.41 -3.38
N THR A 48 -2.96 3.45 -3.11
CA THR A 48 -2.45 4.32 -4.17
C THR A 48 -1.22 3.68 -4.80
N ALA A 49 -1.30 3.32 -6.08
CA ALA A 49 -0.22 2.61 -6.75
C ALA A 49 1.04 3.48 -6.88
N ALA A 50 2.19 2.82 -6.93
CA ALA A 50 3.46 3.45 -7.22
C ALA A 50 3.48 4.03 -8.65
N THR A 51 4.08 5.20 -8.80
CA THR A 51 4.42 5.78 -10.11
C THR A 51 5.80 5.28 -10.56
N GLU A 52 6.15 5.54 -11.83
CA GLU A 52 7.50 5.27 -12.35
C GLU A 52 8.58 5.97 -11.50
N LYS A 53 8.32 7.20 -11.05
CA LYS A 53 9.21 7.93 -10.14
C LYS A 53 9.40 7.20 -8.81
N ASP A 54 8.31 6.72 -8.21
CA ASP A 54 8.37 5.99 -6.93
C ASP A 54 9.18 4.69 -7.10
N TYR A 55 9.06 4.03 -8.25
CA TYR A 55 9.89 2.87 -8.59
C TYR A 55 11.38 3.23 -8.69
N GLU A 56 11.73 4.30 -9.41
CA GLU A 56 13.13 4.77 -9.49
C GLU A 56 13.70 5.12 -8.12
N ASP A 57 12.93 5.80 -7.27
CA ASP A 57 13.33 6.18 -5.91
C ASP A 57 13.56 4.93 -5.02
N CYS A 58 12.70 3.92 -5.15
CA CYS A 58 12.88 2.61 -4.51
C CYS A 58 14.16 1.92 -4.97
N ILE A 59 14.40 1.85 -6.28
CA ILE A 59 15.60 1.21 -6.85
C ILE A 59 16.88 1.93 -6.43
N ARG A 60 16.89 3.27 -6.45
CA ARG A 60 18.04 4.06 -6.00
C ARG A 60 18.35 3.77 -4.53
N SER A 61 17.33 3.82 -3.67
CA SER A 61 17.53 3.60 -2.24
C SER A 61 17.97 2.16 -1.92
N ALA A 62 17.47 1.17 -2.68
CA ALA A 62 17.94 -0.20 -2.57
C ALA A 62 19.42 -0.33 -2.96
N ARG A 63 19.89 0.38 -4.01
CA ARG A 63 21.30 0.41 -4.40
C ARG A 63 22.19 1.17 -3.41
N GLU A 64 21.67 2.14 -2.68
CA GLU A 64 22.44 2.86 -1.65
C GLU A 64 22.62 2.02 -0.37
N ALA A 65 21.71 1.08 -0.12
CA ALA A 65 21.73 0.23 1.07
C ALA A 65 22.65 -1.00 0.97
N PHE A 66 23.10 -1.37 -0.23
CA PHE A 66 23.92 -2.56 -0.53
C PHE A 66 25.13 -2.20 -1.39
#